data_AF-A0A3P3ZNR0-F1
#
_entry.id   AF-A0A3P3ZNR0-F1
#
_cell.length_a   1.000
_cell.length_b   1.000
_cell.length_c   1.000
_cell.angle_alpha   90.00
_cell.angle_beta   90.00
_cell.angle_gamma   90.00
#
_symmetry.space_group_name_H-M   'P 1'
#
loop_
_entity.id
_entity.type
_entity.pdbx_description
1 polymer ?
#
loop_
_entity_poly.entity_id
_entity_poly.type
_entity_poly.pdbx_seq_one_letter_code
_entity_poly.pdbx_strand_id
1 'polypeptide(L)'
;MESLTSRLSPVTPLGSYEVRAVVSRLGTHLTLTTRQGPLQLRGEGEQGPGKFHFTGQASADPEQRFVLAGLLSILGKPEGEGVRLDYAP
;
A
#
# COMPACT_ATOMS: atom_id res chain seq x y z
N MET A 1 -28.49 -25.28 12.25
CA MET A 1 -27.06 -25.03 11.95
C MET A 1 -26.96 -23.67 11.31
N GLU A 2 -26.13 -22.81 11.90
CA GLU A 2 -26.20 -21.34 11.81
C GLU A 2 -25.81 -20.75 10.45
N SER A 3 -26.60 -19.76 9.99
CA SER A 3 -26.25 -18.91 8.86
C SER A 3 -25.32 -17.80 9.33
N LEU A 4 -24.03 -17.88 8.99
CA LEU A 4 -23.08 -16.77 9.20
C LEU A 4 -23.36 -15.67 8.16
N THR A 5 -24.30 -14.77 8.46
CA THR A 5 -24.49 -13.53 7.70
C THR A 5 -23.34 -12.59 7.98
N SER A 6 -22.28 -12.67 7.17
CA SER A 6 -21.31 -11.58 7.06
C SER A 6 -21.96 -10.45 6.26
N ARG A 7 -22.37 -9.39 6.95
CA ARG A 7 -22.58 -8.09 6.29
C ARG A 7 -21.19 -7.58 5.90
N LEU A 8 -20.65 -8.11 4.80
CA LEU A 8 -19.53 -7.49 4.09
C LEU A 8 -20.07 -6.16 3.57
N SER A 9 -19.86 -5.10 4.35
CA SER A 9 -19.96 -3.73 3.89
C SER A 9 -19.32 -3.67 2.51
N PRO A 10 -19.95 -3.05 1.49
CA PRO A 10 -19.26 -2.82 0.23
C PRO A 10 -18.02 -2.01 0.57
N VAL A 11 -16.84 -2.64 0.52
CA VAL A 11 -15.57 -1.93 0.60
C VAL A 11 -15.59 -1.01 -0.61
N THR A 12 -15.96 0.25 -0.39
CA THR A 12 -15.76 1.30 -1.39
C THR A 12 -14.27 1.24 -1.70
N PRO A 13 -13.86 0.97 -2.95
CA PRO A 13 -12.45 0.79 -3.25
C PRO A 13 -11.71 2.08 -2.86
N LEU A 14 -10.71 1.95 -1.97
CA LEU A 14 -9.85 3.06 -1.54
C LEU A 14 -9.00 3.63 -2.70
N GLY A 15 -8.98 2.91 -3.82
CA GLY A 15 -8.35 3.30 -5.05
C GLY A 15 -8.16 2.12 -5.99
N SER A 16 -7.59 2.42 -7.15
CA SER A 16 -7.02 1.48 -8.11
C SER A 16 -5.51 1.60 -8.01
N TYR A 17 -4.81 0.48 -7.93
CA TYR A 17 -3.36 0.43 -7.80
C TYR A 17 -2.77 -0.48 -8.88
N GLU A 18 -1.60 -0.13 -9.39
CA GLU A 18 -0.83 -0.97 -10.29
C GLU A 18 0.44 -1.45 -9.58
N VAL A 19 0.65 -2.77 -9.66
CA VAL A 19 1.91 -3.40 -9.28
C VAL A 19 2.57 -3.91 -10.54
N ARG A 20 3.80 -3.48 -10.78
CA ARG A 20 4.67 -3.99 -11.83
C ARG A 20 5.74 -4.85 -11.20
N ALA A 21 5.91 -6.07 -11.70
CA ALA A 21 6.94 -6.99 -11.25
C ALA A 21 7.90 -7.29 -12.41
N VAL A 22 9.20 -7.15 -12.15
CA VAL A 22 10.27 -7.52 -13.08
C VAL A 22 11.08 -8.62 -12.43
N VAL A 23 10.95 -9.83 -12.96
CA VAL A 23 11.63 -11.03 -12.46
C VAL A 23 12.88 -11.28 -13.28
N SER A 24 14.01 -11.49 -12.60
CA SER A 24 15.30 -11.80 -13.21
C SER A 24 16.02 -12.93 -12.47
N ARG A 25 17.16 -13.37 -13.00
CA ARG A 25 18.03 -14.35 -12.31
C ARG A 25 18.65 -13.82 -11.02
N LEU A 26 18.71 -12.51 -10.85
CA LEU A 26 19.32 -11.85 -9.68
C LEU A 26 18.29 -11.55 -8.57
N GLY A 27 17.00 -11.71 -8.86
CA GLY A 27 15.91 -11.38 -7.96
C GLY A 27 14.69 -10.80 -8.68
N THR A 28 13.71 -10.38 -7.89
CA THR A 28 12.48 -9.72 -8.38
C THR A 28 12.46 -8.27 -7.91
N HIS A 29 12.26 -7.33 -8.84
CA HIS A 29 11.99 -5.94 -8.51
C HIS A 29 10.49 -5.65 -8.69
N LEU A 30 9.88 -5.00 -7.72
CA LEU A 30 8.48 -4.63 -7.68
C LEU A 30 8.37 -3.11 -7.66
N THR A 31 7.45 -2.57 -8.44
CA THR A 31 7.09 -1.16 -8.39
C THR A 31 5.59 -1.06 -8.13
N LEU A 32 5.20 -0.31 -7.10
CA LEU A 32 3.82 -0.03 -6.76
C LEU A 32 3.50 1.42 -7.08
N THR A 33 2.37 1.67 -7.73
CA THR A 33 1.89 3.02 -8.00
C THR A 33 0.37 3.09 -7.94
N THR A 34 -0.16 4.19 -7.41
CA THR A 34 -1.59 4.46 -7.43
C THR A 34 -2.04 4.91 -8.81
N ARG A 35 -3.07 4.26 -9.33
CA ARG A 35 -3.72 4.62 -10.59
C ARG A 35 -4.87 5.58 -10.37
N GLN A 36 -5.66 5.39 -9.32
CA GLN A 36 -6.79 6.24 -8.99
C GLN A 36 -7.12 6.13 -7.50
N GLY A 37 -7.71 7.17 -6.94
CA GLY A 37 -8.26 7.14 -5.60
C GLY A 37 -7.53 8.04 -4.62
N PRO A 38 -8.14 8.26 -3.44
CA PRO A 38 -7.67 9.23 -2.46
C PRO A 38 -6.39 8.84 -1.72
N LEU A 39 -5.97 7.57 -1.77
CA LEU A 39 -4.75 7.11 -1.15
C LEU A 39 -3.64 6.99 -2.21
N GLN A 40 -2.66 7.86 -2.14
CA GLN A 40 -1.50 7.89 -3.02
C GLN A 40 -0.37 7.02 -2.45
N LEU A 41 -0.26 5.79 -2.94
CA LEU A 41 0.84 4.87 -2.71
C LEU A 41 1.83 4.89 -3.88
N ARG A 42 3.12 5.02 -3.55
CA ARG A 42 4.25 4.82 -4.47
C ARG A 42 5.39 4.16 -3.74
N GLY A 43 6.05 3.20 -4.38
CA GLY A 43 7.20 2.55 -3.77
C GLY A 43 7.79 1.47 -4.65
N GLU A 44 8.94 1.00 -4.22
CA GLU A 44 9.72 -0.02 -4.89
C GLU A 44 10.10 -1.09 -3.88
N GLY A 45 10.20 -2.32 -4.35
CA GLY A 45 10.63 -3.44 -3.53
C GLY A 45 11.53 -4.37 -4.29
N GLU A 46 12.44 -5.00 -3.57
CA GLU A 46 13.37 -5.96 -4.11
C GLU A 46 13.29 -7.25 -3.31
N GLN A 47 13.23 -8.36 -4.04
CA GLN A 47 13.26 -9.70 -3.50
C GLN A 47 14.47 -10.43 -4.04
N GLY A 48 15.51 -10.54 -3.20
CA GLY A 48 16.66 -11.40 -3.45
C GLY A 48 16.43 -12.84 -2.98
N PRO A 49 17.49 -13.66 -2.85
CA PRO A 49 17.42 -15.07 -2.42
C PRO A 49 17.07 -15.29 -0.94
N GLY A 50 16.44 -14.34 -0.26
CA GLY A 50 16.19 -14.45 1.18
C GLY A 50 15.13 -13.50 1.69
N LYS A 51 15.40 -12.19 1.66
CA LYS A 51 14.50 -11.19 2.23
C LYS A 51 13.87 -10.34 1.14
N PHE A 52 12.58 -10.06 1.35
CA PHE A 52 11.87 -9.02 0.64
C PHE A 52 12.09 -7.71 1.37
N HIS A 53 12.41 -6.65 0.64
CA HIS A 53 12.46 -5.31 1.18
C HIS A 53 11.59 -4.44 0.31
N PHE A 54 10.70 -3.65 0.92
CA PHE A 54 9.87 -2.68 0.24
C PHE A 54 10.00 -1.33 0.91
N THR A 55 10.29 -0.31 0.12
CA THR A 55 10.39 1.07 0.56
C THR A 55 9.48 1.94 -0.29
N GLY A 56 8.85 2.93 0.33
CA GLY A 56 7.91 3.78 -0.40
C GLY A 56 7.31 4.87 0.46
N GLN A 57 6.35 5.57 -0.11
CA GLN A 57 5.59 6.61 0.55
C GLN A 57 4.10 6.38 0.29
N ALA A 58 3.30 6.63 1.32
CA ALA A 58 1.85 6.67 1.26
C ALA A 58 1.39 8.06 1.70
N SER A 59 0.58 8.73 0.90
CA SER A 59 -0.10 9.96 1.29
C SER A 59 -1.57 9.86 0.93
N ALA A 60 -2.34 10.86 1.35
CA ALA A 60 -3.75 10.97 1.00
C ALA A 60 -4.00 12.31 0.33
N ASP A 61 -4.98 12.34 -0.59
CA ASP A 61 -5.47 13.57 -1.16
C ASP A 61 -5.97 14.51 -0.04
N PRO A 62 -5.83 15.84 -0.19
CA PRO A 62 -6.15 16.79 0.88
C PRO A 62 -7.57 16.65 1.44
N GLU A 63 -8.54 16.36 0.57
CA GLU A 63 -9.95 16.17 0.93
C GLU A 63 -10.19 14.94 1.83
N GLN A 64 -9.36 13.91 1.69
CA GLN A 64 -9.49 12.65 2.42
C GLN A 64 -8.41 12.44 3.48
N ARG A 65 -7.50 13.39 3.66
CA ARG A 65 -6.37 13.27 4.58
C ARG A 65 -6.81 13.00 6.03
N PHE A 66 -7.87 13.65 6.49
CA PHE A 66 -8.42 13.40 7.83
C PHE A 66 -9.06 12.02 7.97
N VAL A 67 -9.78 11.57 6.94
CA VAL A 67 -10.44 10.26 6.94
C VAL A 67 -9.42 9.13 6.90
N LEU A 68 -8.35 9.30 6.12
CA LEU A 68 -7.30 8.30 5.92
C LEU A 68 -6.15 8.40 6.94
N ALA A 69 -6.18 9.39 7.85
CA ALA A 69 -5.11 9.58 8.84
C ALA A 69 -4.83 8.34 9.69
N GLY A 70 -5.89 7.63 10.10
CA GLY A 70 -5.77 6.39 10.85
C GLY A 70 -5.12 5.27 10.03
N LEU A 71 -5.52 5.13 8.77
CA LEU A 71 -4.93 4.14 7.85
C LEU A 71 -3.44 4.45 7.62
N LEU A 72 -3.11 5.69 7.28
CA LEU A 72 -1.74 6.13 7.05
C LEU A 72 -0.86 5.82 8.27
N SER A 73 -1.36 6.05 9.47
CA SER A 73 -0.64 5.78 10.72
C SER A 73 -0.32 4.30 10.95
N ILE A 74 -1.11 3.39 10.37
CA ILE A 74 -0.85 1.94 10.42
C ILE A 74 0.13 1.52 9.32
N LEU A 75 0.12 2.21 8.18
CA LEU A 75 0.96 1.88 7.03
C LEU A 75 2.44 2.18 7.26
N GLY A 76 2.77 3.22 8.03
CA GLY A 76 4.17 3.60 8.20
C GLY A 76 4.41 4.77 9.14
N LYS A 77 5.66 5.26 9.11
CA LYS A 77 6.10 6.37 9.96
C LYS A 77 5.76 7.70 9.29
N PRO A 78 5.24 8.72 10.01
CA PRO A 78 4.97 10.04 9.45
C PRO A 78 6.16 10.64 8.70
N GLU A 79 5.92 11.10 7.47
CA GLU A 79 6.91 11.76 6.62
C GLU A 79 6.21 12.80 5.73
N GLY A 80 6.48 14.09 5.99
CA GLY A 80 5.86 15.19 5.26
C GLY A 80 4.33 15.17 5.35
N GLU A 81 3.65 15.12 4.20
CA GLU A 81 2.19 15.11 4.13
C GLU A 81 1.57 13.71 4.29
N GLY A 82 2.40 12.65 4.33
CA GLY A 82 1.98 11.27 4.42
C GLY A 82 2.83 10.45 5.40
N VAL A 83 3.15 9.22 5.01
CA VAL A 83 3.99 8.28 5.77
C VAL A 83 4.99 7.60 4.86
N ARG A 84 6.14 7.25 5.41
CA ARG A 84 7.12 6.36 4.80
C ARG A 84 6.80 4.92 5.12
N LEU A 85 6.76 4.11 4.07
CA LEU A 85 6.66 2.67 4.10
C LEU A 85 8.07 2.08 4.12
N ASP A 86 8.34 1.26 5.12
CA ASP A 86 9.57 0.49 5.24
C ASP A 86 9.17 -0.89 5.76
N TYR A 87 9.16 -1.86 4.85
CA TYR A 87 8.71 -3.21 5.15
C TYR A 87 9.80 -4.21 4.78
N ALA A 88 10.24 -4.96 5.78
CA ALA A 88 11.20 -6.04 5.66
C ALA A 88 10.78 -7.16 6.64
N PRO A 89 10.04 -8.19 6.18
CA PRO A 89 9.60 -9.28 7.02
C PRO A 89 10.75 -10.19 7.49
#